data_AF-A0A938N516-F1
#
_entry.id   AF-A0A938N516-F1
#
_cell.length_a   1.000
_cell.length_b   1.000
_cell.length_c   1.000
_cell.angle_alpha   90.00
_cell.angle_beta   90.00
_cell.angle_gamma   90.00
#
_symmetry.space_group_name_H-M   'P 1'
#
loop_
_entity.id
_entity.type
_entity.pdbx_description
1 polymer ?
#
loop_
_entity_poly.entity_id
_entity_poly.type
_entity_poly.pdbx_seq_one_letter_code
_entity_poly.pdbx_strand_id
1 'polypeptide(L)'
;MTIVTARDPTPSPRAYALVLAVVISAMLAAVIAIVVSRQSERTFAHVRALDRYRDHHLKKGLQEVLTAWLRGVANRSLADLLDDEGKAIEIDADERTFSVFFSDGQGTAITVPPAHLGANEQAALGRLLDELDGIASGVPLTRESGPLAISLGSAPEALIAAAIRALSPDTDPDPFVSAIVGARGRGLTQSDVEQAAGLANIPPEARPLLARFFTILPQLWRVDVEERLARGSERGLLLARHRGLIDLSPRTSSGRDRLAAGLEGGSLITEWAREAIETGPEGVGGIRLDRRRDRR
;
A
#
# COMPACT_ATOMS: atom_id res chain seq x y z
N MET A 1 29.67 -41.91 82.13
CA MET A 1 28.91 -41.10 81.17
C MET A 1 29.89 -40.15 80.51
N THR A 2 30.47 -40.56 79.39
CA THR A 2 31.58 -39.86 78.73
C THR A 2 30.99 -38.97 77.65
N ILE A 3 30.97 -37.66 77.88
CA ILE A 3 30.50 -36.67 76.91
C ILE A 3 31.58 -36.56 75.83
N VAL A 4 31.35 -37.19 74.67
CA VAL A 4 32.18 -36.99 73.48
C VAL A 4 31.78 -35.64 72.88
N THR A 5 32.54 -34.60 73.21
CA THR A 5 32.46 -33.30 72.55
C THR A 5 32.96 -33.45 71.11
N ALA A 6 32.03 -33.48 70.16
CA ALA A 6 32.35 -33.43 68.73
C ALA A 6 33.13 -32.13 68.46
N ARG A 7 34.38 -32.26 68.00
CA ARG A 7 35.19 -31.13 67.55
C ARG A 7 34.57 -30.64 66.25
N ASP A 8 34.01 -29.43 66.25
CA ASP A 8 33.55 -28.80 65.02
C ASP A 8 34.72 -28.73 64.03
N PRO A 9 34.57 -29.30 62.82
CA PRO A 9 35.62 -29.23 61.82
C PRO A 9 35.78 -27.77 61.41
N THR A 10 36.90 -27.16 61.77
CA THR A 10 37.24 -25.83 61.28
C THR A 10 37.38 -25.92 59.76
N PRO A 11 36.63 -25.11 58.99
CA PRO A 11 36.66 -25.19 57.54
C PRO A 11 38.09 -24.97 57.06
N SER A 12 38.62 -25.93 56.31
CA SER A 12 39.98 -25.80 55.78
C SER A 12 40.06 -24.55 54.88
N PRO A 13 41.13 -23.74 54.96
CA PRO A 13 41.27 -22.51 54.17
C PRO A 13 41.16 -22.75 52.64
N ARG A 14 41.39 -23.99 52.19
CA ARG A 14 41.21 -24.43 50.81
C ARG A 14 39.75 -24.47 50.36
N ALA A 15 38.82 -24.81 51.26
CA ALA A 15 37.39 -24.82 50.95
C ALA A 15 36.86 -23.40 50.71
N TYR A 16 37.32 -22.43 51.51
CA TYR A 16 36.95 -21.02 51.33
C TYR A 16 37.47 -20.45 50.00
N ALA A 17 38.72 -20.76 49.64
CA ALA A 17 39.30 -20.34 48.37
C ALA A 17 38.55 -20.92 47.15
N LEU A 18 38.10 -22.17 47.23
CA LEU A 18 37.33 -22.80 46.16
C LEU A 18 35.95 -22.15 45.99
N VAL A 19 35.22 -21.91 47.07
CA VAL A 19 33.92 -21.23 47.01
C VAL A 19 34.08 -19.82 46.45
N LEU A 20 35.10 -19.08 46.89
CA LEU A 20 35.40 -17.74 46.37
C LEU A 20 35.72 -17.77 44.86
N ALA A 21 36.53 -18.73 44.40
CA ALA A 21 36.85 -18.87 42.99
C ALA A 21 35.61 -19.18 42.14
N VAL A 22 34.70 -20.01 42.64
CA VAL A 22 33.43 -20.32 41.96
C VAL A 22 32.55 -19.08 41.86
N VAL A 23 32.39 -18.31 42.94
CA VAL A 23 31.58 -17.07 42.92
C VAL A 23 32.16 -16.04 41.95
N ILE A 24 33.48 -15.82 41.98
CA ILE A 24 34.15 -14.89 41.06
C ILE A 24 33.98 -15.35 39.61
N SER A 25 34.12 -16.65 39.34
CA SER A 25 33.94 -17.21 37.99
C SER A 25 32.49 -17.05 37.50
N ALA A 26 31.50 -17.27 38.37
CA ALA A 26 30.09 -17.07 38.04
C ALA A 26 29.78 -15.59 37.76
N MET A 27 30.33 -14.66 38.56
CA MET A 27 30.18 -13.23 38.33
C MET A 27 30.82 -12.81 37.00
N LEU A 28 32.02 -13.32 36.68
CA LEU A 28 32.69 -13.04 35.41
C LEU A 28 31.88 -13.56 34.22
N ALA A 29 31.36 -14.79 34.31
CA ALA A 29 30.50 -15.36 33.28
C ALA A 29 29.21 -14.53 33.07
N ALA A 30 28.58 -14.08 34.15
CA ALA A 30 27.39 -13.21 34.06
C ALA A 30 27.71 -11.87 33.39
N VAL A 31 28.83 -11.23 33.72
CA VAL A 31 29.26 -9.98 33.07
C VAL A 31 29.52 -10.20 31.58
N ILE A 32 30.21 -11.27 31.20
CA ILE A 32 30.46 -11.61 29.79
C ILE A 32 29.13 -11.82 29.06
N ALA A 33 28.20 -12.59 29.63
CA ALA A 33 26.89 -12.84 29.05
C ALA A 33 26.11 -11.54 28.81
N ILE A 34 26.11 -10.61 29.77
CA ILE A 34 25.47 -9.29 29.64
C ILE A 34 26.11 -8.47 28.51
N VAL A 35 27.44 -8.47 28.39
CA VAL A 35 28.15 -7.73 27.33
C VAL A 35 27.81 -8.29 25.95
N VAL A 36 27.79 -9.61 25.79
CA VAL A 36 27.43 -10.28 24.53
C VAL A 36 25.98 -10.00 24.14
N SER A 37 25.05 -10.03 25.11
CA SER A 37 23.63 -9.67 24.86
C SER A 37 23.50 -8.23 24.35
N ARG A 38 24.20 -7.28 24.99
CA ARG A 38 24.20 -5.86 24.59
C ARG A 38 24.82 -5.65 23.20
N GLN A 39 25.88 -6.38 22.86
CA GLN A 39 26.49 -6.30 21.53
C GLN A 39 25.55 -6.82 20.45
N SER A 40 24.82 -7.90 20.73
CA SER A 40 23.82 -8.47 19.83
C SER A 40 22.70 -7.46 19.57
N GLU A 41 22.13 -6.86 20.62
CA GLU A 41 21.09 -5.83 20.50
C GLU A 41 21.53 -4.62 19.68
N ARG A 42 22.76 -4.13 19.89
CA ARG A 42 23.32 -3.01 19.11
C ARG A 42 23.48 -3.37 17.65
N THR A 43 23.99 -4.56 17.34
CA THR A 43 24.16 -5.03 15.96
C THR A 43 22.81 -5.10 15.24
N PHE A 44 21.79 -5.69 15.88
CA PHE A 44 20.44 -5.72 15.31
C PHE A 44 19.80 -4.33 15.17
N ALA A 45 20.10 -3.38 16.07
CA ALA A 45 19.64 -2.01 15.93
C ALA A 45 20.31 -1.30 14.75
N HIS A 46 21.62 -1.49 14.56
CA HIS A 46 22.36 -0.93 13.42
C HIS A 46 21.92 -1.51 12.08
N VAL A 47 21.71 -2.83 11.98
CA VAL A 47 21.19 -3.46 10.75
C VAL A 47 19.81 -2.90 10.40
N ARG A 48 18.88 -2.85 11.36
CA ARG A 48 17.55 -2.24 11.13
C ARG A 48 17.61 -0.75 10.79
N ALA A 49 18.60 -0.01 11.30
CA ALA A 49 18.79 1.40 10.95
C ALA A 49 19.29 1.54 9.51
N LEU A 50 20.24 0.71 9.08
CA LEU A 50 20.73 0.67 7.70
C LEU A 50 19.63 0.26 6.72
N ASP A 51 18.81 -0.74 7.07
CA ASP A 51 17.70 -1.19 6.22
C ASP A 51 16.64 -0.09 6.08
N ARG A 52 16.24 0.56 7.17
CA ARG A 52 15.32 1.71 7.10
C ARG A 52 15.88 2.87 6.29
N TYR A 53 17.18 3.14 6.42
CA TYR A 53 17.84 4.18 5.65
C TYR A 53 17.86 3.85 4.16
N ARG A 54 18.23 2.63 3.80
CA ARG A 54 18.21 2.12 2.42
C ARG A 54 16.81 2.17 1.82
N ASP A 55 15.81 1.68 2.55
CA ASP A 55 14.41 1.69 2.11
C ASP A 55 13.90 3.12 1.89
N HIS A 56 14.26 4.05 2.77
CA HIS A 56 13.89 5.47 2.64
C HIS A 56 14.53 6.13 1.41
N HIS A 57 15.82 5.89 1.18
CA HIS A 57 16.53 6.45 0.02
C HIS A 57 16.08 5.81 -1.29
N LEU A 58 15.86 4.49 -1.30
CA LEU A 58 15.31 3.77 -2.44
C LEU A 58 13.92 4.32 -2.79
N LYS A 59 13.03 4.46 -1.79
CA LYS A 59 11.73 5.09 -1.96
C LYS A 59 11.87 6.47 -2.61
N LYS A 60 12.70 7.36 -2.05
CA LYS A 60 12.90 8.70 -2.63
C LYS A 60 13.41 8.65 -4.08
N GLY A 61 14.38 7.78 -4.36
CA GLY A 61 14.93 7.62 -5.72
C GLY A 61 13.86 7.12 -6.70
N LEU A 62 13.07 6.11 -6.33
CA LEU A 62 11.95 5.64 -7.14
C LEU A 62 10.90 6.73 -7.36
N GLN A 63 10.54 7.48 -6.32
CA GLN A 63 9.60 8.60 -6.44
C GLN A 63 10.12 9.67 -7.42
N GLU A 64 11.41 9.99 -7.38
CA GLU A 64 12.05 10.95 -8.28
C GLU A 64 12.07 10.45 -9.73
N VAL A 65 12.48 9.20 -9.96
CA VAL A 65 12.50 8.59 -11.29
C VAL A 65 11.09 8.50 -11.89
N LEU A 66 10.10 8.05 -11.11
CA LEU A 66 8.70 7.99 -11.55
C LEU A 66 8.15 9.39 -11.87
N THR A 67 8.47 10.38 -11.04
CA THR A 67 8.06 11.77 -11.29
C THR A 67 8.69 12.32 -12.57
N ALA A 68 9.98 12.05 -12.80
CA ALA A 68 10.68 12.46 -14.02
C ALA A 68 10.09 11.78 -15.27
N TRP A 69 9.79 10.47 -15.17
CA TRP A 69 9.16 9.71 -16.25
C TRP A 69 7.76 10.25 -16.56
N LEU A 70 6.90 10.44 -15.55
CA LEU A 70 5.54 11.00 -15.71
C LEU A 70 5.57 12.38 -16.38
N ARG A 71 6.56 13.23 -16.06
CA ARG A 71 6.74 14.52 -16.73
C ARG A 71 7.09 14.36 -18.21
N GLY A 72 7.93 13.39 -18.55
CA GLY A 72 8.29 13.08 -19.93
C GLY A 72 7.10 12.63 -20.78
N VAL A 73 6.08 12.04 -20.15
CA VAL A 73 4.89 11.50 -20.83
C VAL A 73 3.61 12.31 -20.63
N ALA A 74 3.68 13.48 -19.99
CA ALA A 74 2.52 14.28 -19.60
C ALA A 74 1.55 14.68 -20.73
N ASN A 75 1.97 14.58 -22.00
CA ASN A 75 1.14 14.90 -23.17
C ASN A 75 0.41 13.67 -23.76
N ARG A 76 0.50 12.49 -23.13
CA ARG A 76 -0.14 11.25 -23.58
C ARG A 76 -1.00 10.69 -22.47
N SER A 77 -2.03 9.93 -22.83
CA SER A 77 -2.77 9.13 -21.85
C SER A 77 -1.83 8.10 -21.23
N LEU A 78 -1.83 7.97 -19.90
CA LEU A 78 -1.04 6.94 -19.23
C LEU A 78 -1.45 5.54 -19.71
N ALA A 79 -2.74 5.32 -19.94
CA ALA A 79 -3.26 4.04 -20.42
C ALA A 79 -2.65 3.62 -21.78
N ASP A 80 -2.31 4.58 -22.64
CA ASP A 80 -1.73 4.29 -23.96
C ASP A 80 -0.22 3.92 -23.88
N LEU A 81 0.39 4.09 -22.69
CA LEU A 81 1.81 3.84 -22.45
C LEU A 81 2.07 2.56 -21.68
N LEU A 82 1.02 1.95 -21.13
CA LEU A 82 1.12 0.68 -20.45
C LEU A 82 1.03 -0.46 -21.45
N ASP A 83 1.76 -1.54 -21.19
CA ASP A 83 1.50 -2.79 -21.89
C ASP A 83 0.23 -3.48 -21.36
N ASP A 84 -0.09 -4.65 -21.92
CA ASP A 84 -1.28 -5.42 -21.53
C ASP A 84 -1.26 -5.87 -20.06
N GLU A 85 -0.09 -5.91 -19.42
CA GLU A 85 0.10 -6.26 -18.01
C GLU A 85 0.12 -5.03 -17.10
N GLY A 86 0.01 -3.82 -17.66
CA GLY A 86 0.11 -2.56 -16.92
C GLY A 86 1.56 -2.11 -16.67
N LYS A 87 2.57 -2.76 -17.24
CA LYS A 87 3.98 -2.37 -17.08
C LYS A 87 4.24 -1.08 -17.85
N ALA A 88 4.88 -0.12 -17.19
CA ALA A 88 5.22 1.17 -17.75
C ALA A 88 6.71 1.29 -18.11
N ILE A 89 7.58 0.90 -17.18
CA ILE A 89 9.03 1.07 -17.31
C ILE A 89 9.77 -0.01 -16.54
N GLU A 90 10.93 -0.38 -17.06
CA GLU A 90 11.91 -1.18 -16.37
C GLU A 90 13.17 -0.35 -16.14
N ILE A 91 13.68 -0.37 -14.91
CA ILE A 91 14.85 0.40 -14.49
C ILE A 91 15.92 -0.58 -14.04
N ASP A 92 17.02 -0.66 -14.79
CA ASP A 92 18.18 -1.44 -14.41
C ASP A 92 19.13 -0.62 -13.54
N ALA A 93 19.47 -1.16 -12.37
CA ALA A 93 20.36 -0.55 -11.39
C ALA A 93 21.35 -1.59 -10.84
N ASP A 94 22.57 -1.60 -11.35
CA ASP A 94 23.66 -2.51 -10.98
C ASP A 94 23.25 -4.00 -10.81
N GLU A 95 22.88 -4.40 -9.59
CA GLU A 95 22.51 -5.77 -9.21
C GLU A 95 21.00 -6.00 -9.14
N ARG A 96 20.19 -4.97 -9.43
CA ARG A 96 18.73 -4.97 -9.27
C ARG A 96 18.05 -4.46 -10.53
N THR A 97 16.87 -4.98 -10.80
CA THR A 97 15.96 -4.48 -11.83
C THR A 97 14.64 -4.12 -11.16
N PHE A 98 14.14 -2.92 -11.43
CA PHE A 98 12.85 -2.44 -10.93
C PHE A 98 11.85 -2.42 -12.07
N SER A 99 10.85 -3.30 -12.00
CA SER A 99 9.73 -3.30 -12.95
C SER A 99 8.59 -2.47 -12.35
N VAL A 100 8.14 -1.45 -13.05
CA VAL A 100 7.09 -0.54 -12.60
C VAL A 100 5.80 -0.85 -13.34
N PHE A 101 4.75 -1.12 -12.59
CA PHE A 101 3.40 -1.39 -13.07
C PHE A 101 2.45 -0.30 -12.58
N PHE A 102 1.49 0.05 -13.42
CA PHE A 102 0.40 0.95 -13.08
C PHE A 102 -0.92 0.22 -13.23
N SER A 103 -1.81 0.45 -12.29
CA SER A 103 -3.20 -0.01 -12.34
C SER A 103 -4.13 1.08 -11.84
N ASP A 104 -5.41 0.95 -12.16
CA ASP A 104 -6.41 1.92 -11.74
C ASP A 104 -6.59 1.91 -10.20
N GLY A 105 -6.37 3.07 -9.58
CA GLY A 105 -6.52 3.27 -8.14
C GLY A 105 -7.92 3.75 -7.72
N GLN A 106 -8.78 4.14 -8.66
CA GLN A 106 -10.13 4.65 -8.40
C GLN A 106 -11.24 3.60 -8.48
N GLY A 107 -10.93 2.32 -8.66
CA GLY A 107 -11.92 1.24 -8.64
C GLY A 107 -12.60 0.99 -7.28
N THR A 108 -12.34 1.83 -6.26
CA THR A 108 -12.84 1.68 -4.89
C THR A 108 -13.41 3.00 -4.35
N ALA A 109 -14.36 2.93 -3.42
CA ALA A 109 -14.99 4.09 -2.80
C ALA A 109 -14.08 4.78 -1.77
N ILE A 110 -14.15 6.10 -1.65
CA ILE A 110 -13.39 6.82 -0.62
C ILE A 110 -14.07 6.69 0.76
N THR A 111 -13.31 6.44 1.82
CA THR A 111 -13.84 6.44 3.20
C THR A 111 -13.73 7.80 3.87
N VAL A 112 -12.70 8.58 3.52
CA VAL A 112 -12.46 9.92 4.07
C VAL A 112 -12.90 10.96 3.05
N PRO A 113 -14.08 11.59 3.21
CA PRO A 113 -14.57 12.57 2.25
C PRO A 113 -13.61 13.76 2.10
N PRO A 114 -13.42 14.30 0.88
CA PRO A 114 -12.76 15.59 0.70
C PRO A 114 -13.48 16.69 1.48
N ALA A 115 -12.73 17.62 2.08
CA ALA A 115 -13.28 18.66 2.95
C ALA A 115 -14.29 19.62 2.29
N HIS A 116 -14.38 19.60 0.95
CA HIS A 116 -15.19 20.51 0.13
C HIS A 116 -16.37 19.80 -0.57
N LEU A 117 -16.80 18.63 -0.09
CA LEU A 117 -18.03 18.01 -0.58
C LEU A 117 -19.25 18.85 -0.20
N GLY A 118 -20.21 18.94 -1.12
CA GLY A 118 -21.52 19.49 -0.81
C GLY A 118 -22.35 18.49 0.02
N ALA A 119 -23.42 19.00 0.64
CA ALA A 119 -24.28 18.20 1.52
C ALA A 119 -24.88 16.98 0.81
N ASN A 120 -25.25 17.13 -0.47
CA ASN A 120 -25.83 16.04 -1.26
C ASN A 120 -24.80 14.94 -1.54
N GLU A 121 -23.56 15.29 -1.88
CA GLU A 121 -22.48 14.31 -2.08
C GLU A 121 -22.09 13.62 -0.79
N GLN A 122 -22.04 14.37 0.32
CA GLN A 122 -21.74 13.81 1.62
C GLN A 122 -22.82 12.80 2.06
N ALA A 123 -24.10 13.14 1.87
CA ALA A 123 -25.21 12.22 2.17
C ALA A 123 -25.19 10.98 1.29
N ALA A 124 -24.92 11.13 -0.02
CA ALA A 124 -24.79 10.01 -0.94
C ALA A 124 -23.58 9.12 -0.62
N LEU A 125 -22.45 9.70 -0.25
CA LEU A 125 -21.28 8.94 0.18
C LEU A 125 -21.54 8.18 1.48
N GLY A 126 -22.23 8.79 2.45
CA GLY A 126 -22.64 8.11 3.68
C GLY A 126 -23.47 6.86 3.38
N ARG A 127 -24.53 7.00 2.56
CA ARG A 127 -25.36 5.87 2.13
C ARG A 127 -24.56 4.81 1.39
N LEU A 128 -23.62 5.20 0.52
CA LEU A 128 -22.74 4.26 -0.17
C LEU A 128 -21.91 3.46 0.85
N LEU A 129 -21.30 4.12 1.84
CA LEU A 129 -20.50 3.42 2.84
C LEU A 129 -21.36 2.47 3.69
N ASP A 130 -22.59 2.85 4.02
CA ASP A 130 -23.54 2.00 4.73
C ASP A 130 -23.91 0.76 3.90
N GLU A 131 -24.17 0.91 2.60
CA GLU A 131 -24.42 -0.20 1.67
C GLU A 131 -23.22 -1.15 1.56
N LEU A 132 -21.98 -0.63 1.65
CA LEU A 132 -20.77 -1.42 1.55
C LEU A 132 -20.45 -2.22 2.82
N ASP A 133 -20.90 -1.79 4.00
CA ASP A 133 -20.61 -2.45 5.29
C ASP A 133 -21.21 -3.88 5.35
N GLY A 134 -22.26 -4.15 4.58
CA GLY A 134 -22.89 -5.47 4.47
C GLY A 134 -22.31 -6.39 3.39
N ILE A 135 -21.41 -5.90 2.52
CA ILE A 135 -20.93 -6.65 1.37
C ILE A 135 -19.67 -7.43 1.73
N ALA A 136 -19.83 -8.74 1.93
CA ALA A 136 -18.71 -9.66 2.06
C ALA A 136 -17.97 -9.77 0.72
N SER A 137 -16.89 -9.00 0.58
CA SER A 137 -16.01 -9.01 -0.59
C SER A 137 -14.63 -9.54 -0.22
N GLY A 138 -14.11 -10.47 -1.03
CA GLY A 138 -12.71 -10.91 -0.94
C GLY A 138 -11.71 -9.85 -1.41
N VAL A 139 -12.19 -8.74 -1.99
CA VAL A 139 -11.38 -7.62 -2.46
C VAL A 139 -11.74 -6.32 -1.72
N PRO A 140 -10.78 -5.42 -1.46
CA PRO A 140 -11.06 -4.12 -0.85
C PRO A 140 -12.03 -3.30 -1.72
N LEU A 141 -13.16 -2.88 -1.15
CA LEU A 141 -14.13 -2.00 -1.84
C LEU A 141 -13.92 -0.51 -1.54
N THR A 142 -13.04 -0.21 -0.59
CA THR A 142 -12.82 1.16 -0.10
C THR A 142 -11.33 1.53 -0.04
N ARG A 143 -11.06 2.84 -0.09
CA ARG A 143 -9.74 3.47 0.00
C ARG A 143 -9.77 4.68 0.93
N GLU A 144 -8.63 4.98 1.54
CA GLU A 144 -8.51 6.06 2.52
C GLU A 144 -8.30 7.45 1.87
N SER A 145 -7.73 7.51 0.66
CA SER A 145 -7.36 8.78 0.01
C SER A 145 -7.73 8.81 -1.48
N GLY A 146 -7.64 10.00 -2.09
CA GLY A 146 -7.85 10.24 -3.52
C GLY A 146 -9.13 11.04 -3.86
N PRO A 147 -9.51 11.14 -5.14
CA PRO A 147 -10.72 11.85 -5.56
C PRO A 147 -12.01 11.16 -5.07
N LEU A 148 -13.17 11.83 -5.14
CA LEU A 148 -14.46 11.18 -4.82
C LEU A 148 -14.82 10.09 -5.84
N ALA A 149 -14.60 10.37 -7.13
CA ALA A 149 -15.09 9.54 -8.22
C ALA A 149 -14.53 8.10 -8.17
N ILE A 150 -15.39 7.18 -8.61
CA ILE A 150 -15.14 5.74 -8.75
C ILE A 150 -14.97 5.44 -10.23
N SER A 151 -13.88 4.77 -10.59
CA SER A 151 -13.65 4.38 -11.97
C SER A 151 -14.55 3.22 -12.37
N LEU A 152 -15.41 3.45 -13.36
CA LEU A 152 -16.27 2.41 -13.92
C LEU A 152 -15.50 1.33 -14.67
N GLY A 153 -14.25 1.58 -15.07
CA GLY A 153 -13.41 0.61 -15.77
C GLY A 153 -12.95 -0.54 -14.87
N SER A 154 -12.65 -0.25 -13.60
CA SER A 154 -12.04 -1.22 -12.67
C SER A 154 -12.91 -1.55 -11.45
N ALA A 155 -13.98 -0.79 -11.19
CA ALA A 155 -14.79 -1.00 -10.00
C ALA A 155 -15.47 -2.38 -9.97
N PRO A 156 -15.51 -3.08 -8.82
CA PRO A 156 -16.31 -4.29 -8.67
C PRO A 156 -17.81 -4.02 -8.94
N GLU A 157 -18.51 -5.01 -9.50
CA GLU A 157 -19.96 -4.90 -9.81
C GLU A 157 -20.79 -4.54 -8.57
N ALA A 158 -20.48 -5.18 -7.44
CA ALA A 158 -21.14 -4.91 -6.17
C ALA A 158 -20.98 -3.44 -5.71
N LEU A 159 -19.81 -2.84 -5.98
CA LEU A 159 -19.57 -1.44 -5.65
C LEU A 159 -20.38 -0.50 -6.56
N ILE A 160 -20.47 -0.81 -7.86
CA ILE A 160 -21.30 -0.02 -8.79
C ILE A 160 -22.76 -0.11 -8.37
N ALA A 161 -23.26 -1.31 -8.06
CA ALA A 161 -24.63 -1.49 -7.62
C ALA A 161 -24.95 -0.71 -6.34
N ALA A 162 -24.07 -0.80 -5.33
CA ALA A 162 -24.19 -0.04 -4.08
C ALA A 162 -24.20 1.48 -4.33
N ALA A 163 -23.33 1.97 -5.21
CA ALA A 163 -23.29 3.39 -5.57
C ALA A 163 -24.57 3.85 -6.27
N ILE A 164 -25.15 3.05 -7.17
CA ILE A 164 -26.44 3.39 -7.80
C ILE A 164 -27.56 3.43 -6.77
N ARG A 165 -27.67 2.45 -5.86
CA ARG A 165 -28.66 2.47 -4.76
C ARG A 165 -28.48 3.68 -3.85
N ALA A 166 -27.24 4.04 -3.53
CA ALA A 166 -26.95 5.21 -2.69
C ALA A 166 -27.36 6.53 -3.37
N LEU A 167 -27.21 6.64 -4.69
CA LEU A 167 -27.58 7.81 -5.47
C LEU A 167 -29.08 7.87 -5.77
N SER A 168 -29.72 6.73 -5.99
CA SER A 168 -31.13 6.60 -6.37
C SER A 168 -31.74 5.34 -5.72
N PRO A 169 -32.26 5.45 -4.48
CA PRO A 169 -32.67 4.29 -3.67
C PRO A 169 -33.76 3.42 -4.30
N ASP A 170 -34.64 4.01 -5.09
CA ASP A 170 -35.77 3.31 -5.73
C ASP A 170 -35.40 2.71 -7.10
N THR A 171 -34.14 2.86 -7.54
CA THR A 171 -33.67 2.39 -8.86
C THR A 171 -33.05 1.00 -8.75
N ASP A 172 -33.49 0.10 -9.62
CA ASP A 172 -32.82 -1.19 -9.83
C ASP A 172 -31.45 -0.98 -10.50
N PRO A 173 -30.32 -1.33 -9.83
CA PRO A 173 -28.99 -1.11 -10.39
C PRO A 173 -28.59 -2.11 -11.48
N ASP A 174 -29.27 -3.26 -11.59
CA ASP A 174 -28.80 -4.37 -12.43
C ASP A 174 -28.68 -4.01 -13.92
N PRO A 175 -29.64 -3.25 -14.54
CA PRO A 175 -29.48 -2.81 -15.93
C PRO A 175 -28.28 -1.89 -16.13
N PHE A 176 -27.97 -1.03 -15.14
CA PHE A 176 -26.82 -0.14 -15.20
C PHE A 176 -25.52 -0.93 -15.12
N VAL A 177 -25.40 -1.82 -14.12
CA VAL A 177 -24.20 -2.65 -13.90
C VAL A 177 -23.93 -3.52 -15.13
N SER A 178 -24.93 -4.23 -15.63
CA SER A 178 -24.81 -5.10 -16.80
C SER A 178 -24.34 -4.35 -18.05
N ALA A 179 -24.92 -3.16 -18.31
CA ALA A 179 -24.52 -2.32 -19.43
C ALA A 179 -23.06 -1.83 -19.32
N ILE A 180 -22.63 -1.41 -18.13
CA ILE A 180 -21.25 -0.97 -17.89
C ILE A 180 -20.27 -2.13 -18.04
N VAL A 181 -20.53 -3.28 -17.41
CA VAL A 181 -19.63 -4.44 -17.50
C VAL A 181 -19.50 -4.94 -18.93
N GLY A 182 -20.62 -5.02 -19.66
CA GLY A 182 -20.61 -5.40 -21.08
C GLY A 182 -19.81 -4.44 -21.97
N ALA A 183 -19.70 -3.17 -21.59
CA ALA A 183 -18.95 -2.16 -22.36
C ALA A 183 -17.46 -2.08 -22.01
N ARG A 184 -17.01 -2.60 -20.86
CA ARG A 184 -15.60 -2.52 -20.42
C ARG A 184 -14.60 -3.04 -21.44
N GLY A 185 -14.89 -4.20 -22.06
CA GLY A 185 -13.95 -4.87 -22.97
C GLY A 185 -13.64 -4.11 -24.25
N ARG A 186 -14.46 -3.13 -24.64
CA ARG A 186 -14.26 -2.30 -25.85
C ARG A 186 -13.81 -0.86 -25.54
N GLY A 187 -13.55 -0.56 -24.27
CA GLY A 187 -13.37 0.80 -23.79
C GLY A 187 -14.71 1.49 -23.51
N LEU A 188 -14.87 1.97 -22.28
CA LEU A 188 -16.06 2.71 -21.85
C LEU A 188 -16.05 4.12 -22.44
N THR A 189 -17.23 4.58 -22.87
CA THR A 189 -17.44 5.96 -23.35
C THR A 189 -18.52 6.66 -22.54
N GLN A 190 -18.60 7.99 -22.64
CA GLN A 190 -19.63 8.77 -21.98
C GLN A 190 -21.05 8.37 -22.43
N SER A 191 -21.21 8.04 -23.72
CA SER A 191 -22.48 7.55 -24.27
C SER A 191 -22.91 6.22 -23.63
N ASP A 192 -21.98 5.34 -23.26
CA ASP A 192 -22.30 4.07 -22.61
C ASP A 192 -22.87 4.32 -21.20
N VAL A 193 -22.32 5.30 -20.47
CA VAL A 193 -22.80 5.68 -19.14
C VAL A 193 -24.20 6.31 -19.22
N GLU A 194 -24.44 7.17 -20.21
CA GLU A 194 -25.76 7.78 -20.44
C GLU A 194 -26.81 6.75 -20.84
N GLN A 195 -26.45 5.80 -21.72
CA GLN A 195 -27.32 4.70 -22.10
C GLN A 195 -27.63 3.78 -20.91
N ALA A 196 -26.62 3.42 -20.12
CA ALA A 196 -26.79 2.61 -18.90
C ALA A 196 -27.72 3.31 -17.89
N ALA A 197 -27.57 4.63 -17.71
CA ALA A 197 -28.46 5.43 -16.86
C ALA A 197 -29.90 5.46 -17.39
N GLY A 198 -30.08 5.49 -18.72
CA GLY A 198 -31.39 5.36 -19.35
C GLY A 198 -32.03 3.99 -19.12
N LEU A 199 -31.27 2.90 -19.30
CA LEU A 199 -31.75 1.53 -19.12
C LEU A 199 -32.18 1.24 -17.67
N ALA A 200 -31.46 1.76 -16.69
CA ALA A 200 -31.81 1.65 -15.28
C ALA A 200 -32.91 2.63 -14.83
N ASN A 201 -33.45 3.47 -15.74
CA ASN A 201 -34.44 4.51 -15.42
C ASN A 201 -33.97 5.48 -14.32
N ILE A 202 -32.68 5.85 -14.32
CA ILE A 202 -32.14 6.78 -13.33
C ILE A 202 -32.79 8.16 -13.53
N PRO A 203 -33.42 8.74 -12.47
CA PRO A 203 -34.11 10.01 -12.56
C PRO A 203 -33.18 11.16 -13.03
N PRO A 204 -33.67 12.11 -13.84
CA PRO A 204 -32.86 13.23 -14.33
C PRO A 204 -32.14 14.02 -13.23
N GLU A 205 -32.76 14.17 -12.06
CA GLU A 205 -32.23 14.84 -10.88
C GLU A 205 -31.02 14.13 -10.24
N ALA A 206 -30.89 12.82 -10.42
CA ALA A 206 -29.78 12.02 -9.88
C ALA A 206 -28.57 11.99 -10.84
N ARG A 207 -28.76 12.29 -12.13
CA ARG A 207 -27.70 12.24 -13.16
C ARG A 207 -26.50 13.16 -12.87
N PRO A 208 -26.67 14.40 -12.36
CA PRO A 208 -25.53 15.23 -11.99
C PRO A 208 -24.67 14.61 -10.88
N LEU A 209 -25.30 13.96 -9.89
CA LEU A 209 -24.56 13.25 -8.83
C LEU A 209 -23.86 12.00 -9.38
N LEU A 210 -24.53 11.25 -10.27
CA LEU A 210 -23.94 10.11 -10.96
C LEU A 210 -22.65 10.51 -11.71
N ALA A 211 -22.68 11.62 -12.45
CA ALA A 211 -21.51 12.15 -13.17
C ALA A 211 -20.36 12.61 -12.23
N ARG A 212 -20.65 12.88 -10.95
CA ARG A 212 -19.64 13.22 -9.93
C ARG A 212 -19.07 11.99 -9.24
N PHE A 213 -19.89 10.96 -9.04
CA PHE A 213 -19.51 9.73 -8.35
C PHE A 213 -18.78 8.74 -9.26
N PHE A 214 -18.97 8.82 -10.57
CA PHE A 214 -18.32 7.93 -11.53
C PHE A 214 -17.39 8.67 -12.48
N THR A 215 -16.30 8.01 -12.85
CA THR A 215 -15.40 8.43 -13.92
C THR A 215 -15.12 7.27 -14.86
N ILE A 216 -14.88 7.59 -16.12
CA ILE A 216 -14.38 6.64 -17.13
C ILE A 216 -12.85 6.67 -17.15
N LEU A 217 -12.27 7.86 -16.95
CA LEU A 217 -10.83 8.08 -16.99
C LEU A 217 -10.32 8.25 -15.55
N PRO A 218 -9.57 7.29 -15.01
CA PRO A 218 -9.03 7.39 -13.66
C PRO A 218 -7.91 8.44 -13.61
N GLN A 219 -7.99 9.25 -12.57
CA GLN A 219 -6.99 10.24 -12.14
C GLN A 219 -6.10 9.66 -11.02
N LEU A 220 -6.62 8.76 -10.19
CA LEU A 220 -5.80 8.05 -9.20
C LEU A 220 -5.29 6.75 -9.80
N TRP A 221 -3.98 6.58 -9.78
CA TRP A 221 -3.30 5.38 -10.26
C TRP A 221 -2.56 4.72 -9.11
N ARG A 222 -2.67 3.40 -9.03
CA ARG A 222 -1.82 2.58 -8.18
C ARG A 222 -0.55 2.28 -8.95
N VAL A 223 0.59 2.48 -8.29
CA VAL A 223 1.90 2.08 -8.80
C VAL A 223 2.43 0.92 -7.97
N ASP A 224 2.82 -0.16 -8.63
CA ASP A 224 3.47 -1.30 -8.04
C ASP A 224 4.89 -1.40 -8.63
N VAL A 225 5.92 -1.32 -7.79
CA VAL A 225 7.32 -1.46 -8.19
C VAL A 225 7.85 -2.77 -7.65
N GLU A 226 8.21 -3.66 -8.56
CA GLU A 226 8.79 -4.95 -8.25
C GLU A 226 10.31 -4.87 -8.37
N GLU A 227 11.00 -5.08 -7.25
CA GLU A 227 12.45 -5.18 -7.19
C GLU A 227 12.87 -6.63 -7.40
N ARG A 228 13.63 -6.90 -8.45
CA ARG A 228 14.18 -8.22 -8.77
C ARG A 228 15.70 -8.20 -8.79
N LEU A 229 16.34 -9.34 -8.52
CA LEU A 229 17.79 -9.48 -8.70
C LEU A 229 18.14 -9.54 -10.20
N ALA A 230 19.08 -8.71 -10.64
CA ALA A 230 19.45 -8.60 -12.06
C ALA A 230 20.51 -9.62 -12.51
N ARG A 231 21.32 -10.15 -11.58
CA ARG A 231 22.50 -10.99 -11.87
C ARG A 231 22.60 -12.20 -10.93
N GLY A 232 23.39 -13.19 -11.33
CA GLY A 232 23.63 -14.41 -10.55
C GLY A 232 22.64 -15.54 -10.85
N SER A 233 22.76 -16.64 -10.10
CA SER A 233 21.88 -17.82 -10.24
C SER A 233 20.43 -17.53 -9.83
N GLU A 234 20.22 -16.47 -9.03
CA GLU A 234 18.91 -16.02 -8.55
C GLU A 234 18.35 -14.86 -9.40
N ARG A 235 18.83 -14.68 -10.63
CA ARG A 235 18.30 -13.63 -11.52
C ARG A 235 16.79 -13.78 -11.67
N GLY A 236 16.07 -12.69 -11.46
CA GLY A 236 14.60 -12.63 -11.49
C GLY A 236 13.93 -12.88 -10.14
N LEU A 237 14.68 -13.25 -9.10
CA LEU A 237 14.15 -13.40 -7.74
C LEU A 237 13.57 -12.07 -7.27
N LEU A 238 12.28 -12.08 -6.90
CA LEU A 238 11.58 -10.92 -6.36
C LEU A 238 12.05 -10.64 -4.92
N LEU A 239 12.73 -9.52 -4.72
CA LEU A 239 13.32 -9.09 -3.45
C LEU A 239 12.37 -8.22 -2.61
N ALA A 240 11.64 -7.34 -3.28
CA ALA A 240 10.66 -6.45 -2.65
C ALA A 240 9.57 -6.06 -3.65
N ARG A 241 8.37 -5.76 -3.13
CA ARG A 241 7.36 -5.03 -3.87
C ARG A 241 7.03 -3.74 -3.11
N HIS A 242 7.01 -2.62 -3.82
CA HIS A 242 6.61 -1.33 -3.28
C HIS A 242 5.32 -0.91 -3.94
N ARG A 243 4.32 -0.51 -3.16
CA ARG A 243 3.05 -0.01 -3.68
C ARG A 243 2.87 1.44 -3.30
N GLY A 244 2.39 2.25 -4.23
CA GLY A 244 1.95 3.61 -3.97
C GLY A 244 0.70 4.01 -4.71
N LEU A 245 0.17 5.18 -4.35
CA LEU A 245 -0.95 5.84 -5.04
C LEU A 245 -0.47 7.18 -5.58
N ILE A 246 -0.79 7.45 -6.85
CA ILE A 246 -0.41 8.65 -7.60
C ILE A 246 -1.69 9.35 -8.05
N ASP A 247 -1.84 10.62 -7.70
CA ASP A 247 -2.94 11.45 -8.17
C ASP A 247 -2.49 12.32 -9.36
N LEU A 248 -3.02 12.00 -10.55
CA LEU A 248 -2.79 12.68 -11.82
C LEU A 248 -3.87 13.72 -12.15
N SER A 249 -4.73 14.09 -11.18
CA SER A 249 -5.76 15.10 -11.39
C SER A 249 -5.16 16.37 -12.00
N PRO A 250 -5.72 16.90 -13.12
CA PRO A 250 -5.28 18.17 -13.69
C PRO A 250 -5.58 19.29 -12.69
N ARG A 251 -4.58 19.65 -11.89
CA ARG A 251 -4.69 20.77 -10.94
C ARG A 251 -4.89 22.04 -11.75
N THR A 252 -5.98 22.75 -11.49
CA THR A 252 -6.51 23.93 -12.22
C THR A 252 -5.61 25.17 -12.25
N SER A 253 -4.31 25.03 -12.00
CA SER A 253 -3.29 26.07 -12.15
C SER A 253 -2.44 25.78 -13.38
N SER A 254 -2.54 26.62 -14.42
CA SER A 254 -1.59 26.81 -15.54
C SER A 254 -0.45 25.78 -15.63
N GLY A 255 -0.68 24.71 -16.39
CA GLY A 255 0.05 23.44 -16.41
C GLY A 255 1.49 23.41 -16.93
N ARG A 256 2.31 24.44 -16.73
CA ARG A 256 3.76 24.39 -17.07
C ARG A 256 4.68 24.70 -15.89
N ASP A 257 4.31 25.63 -15.01
CA ASP A 257 5.18 26.05 -13.90
C ASP A 257 5.18 25.08 -12.71
N ARG A 258 4.16 24.23 -12.55
CA ARG A 258 4.04 23.38 -11.35
C ARG A 258 4.62 21.98 -11.44
N LEU A 259 4.78 21.40 -12.64
CA LEU A 259 5.61 20.18 -12.73
C LEU A 259 7.04 20.50 -12.31
N ALA A 260 7.55 21.71 -12.55
CA ALA A 260 8.80 22.21 -11.99
C ALA A 260 8.69 22.49 -10.47
N ALA A 261 7.63 23.18 -10.01
CA ALA A 261 7.46 23.53 -8.59
C ALA A 261 7.09 22.36 -7.65
N GLY A 262 6.63 21.22 -8.17
CA GLY A 262 6.34 20.02 -7.39
C GLY A 262 7.56 19.42 -6.68
N LEU A 263 8.78 19.82 -7.08
CA LEU A 263 10.02 19.49 -6.41
C LEU A 263 10.21 20.20 -5.06
N GLU A 264 9.48 21.29 -4.79
CA GLU A 264 9.68 22.08 -3.57
C GLU A 264 8.78 21.67 -2.38
N GLY A 265 7.82 20.74 -2.54
CA GLY A 265 7.10 20.26 -1.35
C GLY A 265 5.89 19.35 -1.50
N GLY A 266 5.52 18.89 -2.70
CA GLY A 266 4.34 18.04 -2.89
C GLY A 266 4.64 16.79 -3.70
N SER A 267 4.93 15.68 -3.03
CA SER A 267 5.01 14.36 -3.67
C SER A 267 3.68 14.05 -4.36
N LEU A 268 3.72 13.75 -5.67
CA LEU A 268 2.56 13.24 -6.43
C LEU A 268 2.04 11.91 -5.87
N ILE A 269 2.92 11.22 -5.13
CA ILE A 269 2.65 9.95 -4.47
C ILE A 269 2.10 10.25 -3.08
N THR A 270 0.81 9.95 -2.86
CA THR A 270 0.10 10.19 -1.60
C THR A 270 0.41 9.12 -0.57
N GLU A 271 0.53 7.88 -1.01
CA GLU A 271 0.81 6.71 -0.17
C GLU A 271 1.95 5.90 -0.79
N TRP A 272 2.82 5.35 0.05
CA TRP A 272 3.88 4.45 -0.40
C TRP A 272 4.29 3.51 0.72
N ALA A 273 4.09 2.22 0.50
CA ALA A 273 4.36 1.14 1.44
C ALA A 273 5.17 0.04 0.76
N ARG A 274 6.02 -0.65 1.56
CA ARG A 274 6.65 -1.90 1.15
C ARG A 274 5.68 -3.03 1.47
N GLU A 275 5.32 -3.83 0.48
CA GLU A 275 4.51 -5.02 0.66
C GLU A 275 5.44 -6.18 1.04
N ALA A 276 5.07 -6.92 2.07
CA ALA A 276 5.79 -8.13 2.44
C ALA A 276 5.56 -9.17 1.35
N ILE A 277 6.63 -9.71 0.78
CA ILE A 277 6.56 -10.84 -0.12
C ILE A 277 6.43 -12.08 0.77
N GLU A 278 5.26 -12.71 0.79
CA GLU A 278 5.16 -14.04 1.35
C GLU A 278 5.84 -15.00 0.37
N THR A 279 7.07 -15.40 0.71
CA THR A 279 7.71 -16.56 0.08
C THR A 279 6.90 -17.78 0.49
N GLY A 280 5.96 -18.19 -0.37
CA GLY A 280 5.22 -19.43 -0.20
C GLY A 280 6.19 -20.63 -0.10
N PRO A 281 5.80 -21.72 0.58
CA PRO A 281 6.66 -22.90 0.76
C PRO A 281 7.09 -23.58 -0.56
N GLU A 282 6.43 -23.26 -1.67
CA GLU A 282 6.74 -23.76 -3.01
C GLU A 282 7.41 -22.72 -3.94
N GLY A 283 7.84 -21.57 -3.43
CA GLY A 283 8.44 -20.52 -4.26
C GLY A 283 7.46 -19.79 -5.19
N VAL A 284 6.16 -20.10 -5.13
CA VAL A 284 5.09 -19.36 -5.80
C VAL A 284 4.44 -18.42 -4.77
N GLY A 285 4.75 -17.13 -4.87
CA GLY A 285 4.37 -16.12 -3.87
C GLY A 285 2.87 -15.77 -3.91
N GLY A 286 2.18 -16.02 -2.81
CA GLY A 286 0.86 -15.42 -2.51
C GLY A 286 1.02 -14.02 -1.91
N ILE A 287 0.02 -13.16 -2.07
CA ILE A 287 0.06 -11.75 -1.62
C ILE A 287 -0.76 -11.60 -0.33
N ARG A 288 -0.12 -11.13 0.76
CA ARG A 288 -0.81 -10.70 1.99
C ARG A 288 -0.38 -9.28 2.39
N LEU A 289 -1.35 -8.38 2.46
CA LEU A 289 -1.15 -6.99 2.85
C LEU A 289 -0.88 -6.87 4.36
N ASP A 290 0.38 -6.65 4.76
CA ASP A 290 0.72 -6.28 6.14
C ASP A 290 0.43 -4.79 6.38
N ARG A 291 -0.81 -4.48 6.78
CA ARG A 291 -1.21 -3.13 7.23
C ARG A 291 -0.70 -2.86 8.66
N ARG A 292 0.62 -2.70 8.84
CA ARG A 292 1.15 -2.07 10.05
C ARG A 292 1.02 -0.54 9.94
N ARG A 293 -0.04 0.00 10.55
CA ARG A 293 -0.21 1.44 10.79
C ARG A 293 0.89 1.95 11.73
N ASP A 294 1.84 2.71 11.20
CA ASP A 294 2.55 3.72 11.98
C ASP A 294 1.57 4.87 12.26
N ARG A 295 0.77 4.74 13.32
CA ARG A 295 0.06 5.90 13.90
C ARG A 295 1.10 6.77 14.59
N ARG A 296 1.46 7.88 13.95
CA ARG A 296 2.01 9.07 14.62
C ARG A 296 0.88 10.06 14.85
#